data_AF-A0A8J3NAC4-F1
#
_entry.id   AF-A0A8J3NAC4-F1
#
_cell.length_a   1.000
_cell.length_b   1.000
_cell.length_c   1.000
_cell.angle_alpha   90.00
_cell.angle_beta   90.00
_cell.angle_gamma   90.00
#
_symmetry.space_group_name_H-M   'P 1'
#
loop_
_entity.id
_entity.type
_entity.pdbx_description
1 polymer ?
#
loop_
_entity_poly.entity_id
_entity_poly.type
_entity_poly.pdbx_seq_one_letter_code
_entity_poly.pdbx_strand_id
1 'polypeptide(L)' 'MKPYSDDFTDKEAIGAILRITKGNIRLIERLMMQVEHVLVANQLTIVTKKVVETARKNLIVGDD' A
#
# COMPACT_ATOMS: atom_id res chain seq x y z
N MET A 1 10.07 13.83 14.14
CA MET A 1 9.72 12.45 13.74
C MET A 1 8.45 12.08 14.50
N LYS A 2 7.29 11.99 13.83
CA LYS A 2 6.08 11.52 14.51
C LYS A 2 6.32 10.07 14.94
N PRO A 3 5.94 9.68 16.17
CA PRO A 3 6.11 8.31 16.62
C PRO A 3 5.28 7.42 15.70
N TYR A 4 5.77 6.19 15.49
CA TYR A 4 4.96 5.08 15.00
C TYR A 4 3.71 5.06 15.89
N SER A 5 2.62 5.65 15.39
CA SER A 5 1.39 5.75 16.16
C SER A 5 0.85 4.35 16.17
N ASP A 6 0.52 3.82 17.34
CA ASP A 6 -0.16 2.52 17.45
C ASP A 6 -1.62 2.60 16.92
N ASP A 7 -1.90 3.60 16.07
CA ASP A 7 -3.15 3.89 15.42
C ASP A 7 -3.54 2.74 14.51
N PHE A 8 -4.83 2.40 14.61
CA PHE A 8 -5.48 1.35 13.84
C PHE A 8 -5.21 1.47 12.32
N THR A 9 -5.04 2.69 11.82
CA THR A 9 -4.74 3.01 10.42
C THR A 9 -3.46 2.31 9.91
N ASP A 10 -2.39 2.31 10.70
CA ASP A 10 -1.11 1.69 10.30
C ASP A 10 -1.23 0.16 10.29
N LYS A 11 -1.87 -0.41 11.32
CA LYS A 11 -2.12 -1.86 11.42
C LYS A 11 -3.01 -2.37 10.29
N GLU A 12 -4.05 -1.64 9.92
CA GLU A 12 -4.93 -2.01 8.81
C GLU A 12 -4.24 -1.95 7.45
N ALA A 13 -3.44 -0.90 7.21
CA ALA A 13 -2.67 -0.74 5.98
C ALA A 13 -1.65 -1.89 5.83
N ILE A 14 -0.87 -2.17 6.88
CA ILE A 14 0.10 -3.27 6.91
C ILE A 14 -0.62 -4.61 6.68
N GLY A 15 -1.73 -4.86 7.37
CA GLY A 15 -2.52 -6.08 7.19
C GLY A 15 -3.07 -6.23 5.77
N ALA A 16 -3.48 -5.13 5.12
CA ALA A 16 -3.94 -5.15 3.74
C ALA A 16 -2.80 -5.50 2.77
N ILE A 17 -1.62 -4.88 2.93
CA ILE A 17 -0.42 -5.17 2.13
C ILE A 17 -0.08 -6.66 2.23
N LEU A 18 -0.02 -7.21 3.44
CA LEU A 18 0.32 -8.62 3.65
C LEU A 18 -0.71 -9.57 3.01
N ARG A 19 -2.02 -9.28 3.13
CA ARG A 19 -3.08 -10.11 2.52
C ARG A 19 -3.05 -10.07 0.99
N ILE A 20 -2.80 -8.90 0.40
CA ILE A 20 -2.75 -8.73 -1.07
C ILE A 20 -1.54 -9.47 -1.64
N THR A 21 -0.39 -9.33 -0.99
CA THR A 21 0.88 -9.81 -1.53
C THR A 21 1.22 -11.24 -1.10
N LYS A 22 0.57 -11.74 -0.05
CA LYS A 22 0.88 -13.02 0.62
C LYS A 22 2.36 -13.15 1.00
N GLY A 23 3.04 -12.02 1.28
CA GLY A 23 4.46 -11.99 1.61
C GLY A 23 5.41 -12.11 0.40
N ASN A 24 4.90 -12.11 -0.84
CA ASN A 24 5.76 -12.09 -2.03
C ASN A 24 6.43 -10.72 -2.18
N ILE A 25 7.76 -10.66 -1.98
CA ILE A 25 8.50 -9.40 -1.93
C ILE A 25 8.45 -8.61 -3.25
N ARG A 26 8.50 -9.30 -4.40
CA ARG A 26 8.35 -8.66 -5.72
C ARG A 26 6.99 -8.00 -5.87
N LEU A 27 5.95 -8.66 -5.36
CA LEU A 27 4.60 -8.12 -5.37
C LEU A 27 4.42 -6.96 -4.38
N ILE A 28 5.10 -7.01 -3.24
CA ILE A 28 5.18 -5.89 -2.27
C ILE A 28 5.80 -4.67 -2.93
N GLU A 29 6.97 -4.80 -3.56
CA GLU A 29 7.65 -3.69 -4.25
C GLU A 29 6.75 -3.05 -5.32
N ARG A 30 6.10 -3.88 -6.14
CA ARG A 30 5.16 -3.40 -7.16
C ARG A 30 3.96 -2.69 -6.56
N LEU A 31 3.38 -3.24 -5.49
CA LEU A 31 2.26 -2.61 -4.80
C LEU A 31 2.68 -1.27 -4.18
N MET A 32 3.87 -1.19 -3.58
CA MET A 32 4.38 0.05 -2.97
C MET A 32 4.62 1.15 -4.00
N MET A 33 5.13 0.83 -5.19
CA MET A 33 5.20 1.80 -6.30
C MET A 33 3.81 2.37 -6.65
N GLN A 34 2.79 1.51 -6.70
CA GLN A 34 1.42 1.99 -6.95
C GLN A 34 0.85 2.81 -5.77
N VAL A 35 1.21 2.47 -4.53
CA VAL A 35 0.85 3.28 -3.35
C VAL A 35 1.43 4.68 -3.45
N GLU A 36 2.71 4.80 -3.81
CA GLU A 36 3.35 6.11 -4.01
C GLU A 36 2.64 6.91 -5.11
N HIS A 37 2.33 6.29 -6.25
CA HIS A 37 1.57 6.96 -7.32
C HIS A 37 0.21 7.48 -6.84
N VAL A 38 -0.54 6.68 -6.06
CA VAL A 38 -1.82 7.10 -5.49
C VAL A 38 -1.63 8.26 -4.51
N LEU A 39 -0.61 8.22 -3.66
CA LEU A 39 -0.32 9.30 -2.71
C LEU A 39 -0.04 10.62 -3.44
N VAL A 40 0.88 10.60 -4.41
CA VAL A 40 1.28 11.79 -5.17
C VAL A 40 0.10 12.35 -5.96
N ALA A 41 -0.63 11.51 -6.70
CA ALA A 41 -1.77 11.94 -7.52
C ALA A 41 -2.90 12.57 -6.68
N ASN A 42 -3.05 12.15 -5.42
CA ASN A 42 -4.11 12.63 -4.53
C ASN A 42 -3.61 13.62 -3.47
N GLN A 43 -2.34 14.05 -3.52
CA GLN A 43 -1.72 14.94 -2.53
C GLN A 43 -1.84 14.42 -1.08
N LEU A 44 -1.78 13.10 -0.91
CA LEU A 44 -1.86 12.42 0.38
C LEU A 44 -0.45 12.13 0.90
N THR A 45 -0.27 12.11 2.22
CA THR A 45 1.01 11.83 2.87
C THR A 45 0.99 10.60 3.78
N ILE A 46 -0.17 9.95 3.91
CA ILE A 46 -0.39 8.82 4.82
C ILE A 46 -0.87 7.60 4.03
N VAL A 47 -0.18 6.48 4.20
CA VAL A 47 -0.60 5.19 3.65
C VAL A 47 -1.74 4.64 4.51
N THR A 48 -2.97 4.77 4.01
CA THR A 48 -4.15 4.14 4.64
C THR A 48 -4.51 2.86 3.91
N LYS A 49 -5.31 1.99 4.55
CA LYS A 49 -5.90 0.81 3.89
C LYS A 49 -6.60 1.17 2.56
N LYS A 50 -7.30 2.31 2.50
CA LYS A 50 -7.96 2.78 1.27
C LYS A 50 -6.96 3.11 0.16
N VAL A 51 -5.83 3.74 0.50
CA VAL A 51 -4.74 4.00 -0.46
C VAL A 51 -4.18 2.69 -0.98
N VAL A 52 -3.91 1.72 -0.11
CA VAL A 52 -3.43 0.37 -0.49
C VAL A 52 -4.42 -0.36 -1.40
N GLU A 53 -5.71 -0.33 -1.06
CA GLU A 53 -6.77 -0.95 -1.88
C GLU A 53 -6.94 -0.26 -3.24
N THR A 54 -6.70 1.05 -3.31
CA THR A 54 -6.72 1.81 -4.57
C THR A 54 -5.51 1.45 -5.42
N ALA A 55 -4.31 1.43 -4.82
CA ALA A 55 -3.07 1.02 -5.47
C ALA A 55 -3.16 -0.41 -6.04
N ARG A 56 -3.78 -1.33 -5.31
CA ARG A 56 -4.05 -2.71 -5.77
C ARG A 56 -4.83 -2.74 -7.09
N LYS A 57 -5.81 -1.85 -7.28
CA LYS A 57 -6.61 -1.81 -8.52
C LYS A 57 -5.79 -1.37 -9.73
N ASN A 58 -4.71 -0.62 -9.50
CA ASN A 58 -3.80 -0.15 -10.53
C ASN A 58 -2.66 -1.13 -10.80
N LEU A 59 -2.58 -2.22 -10.03
CA LEU A 59 -1.55 -3.22 -10.17
C LEU A 59 -1.82 -4.04 -11.45
N ILE A 60 -1.20 -3.65 -12.56
CA ILE A 60 -1.19 -4.45 -13.78
C ILE A 60 -0.33 -5.67 -13.46
N VAL A 61 -0.97 -6.84 -13.25
CA VAL A 61 -0.28 -8.12 -13.25
C VAL A 61 0.03 -8.42 -14.71
N GLY A 62 1.22 -8.04 -15.17
CA GLY A 62 1.78 -8.69 -16.36
C GLY A 62 1.90 -10.17 -16.03
N ASP A 63 1.27 -11.00 -16.85
CA ASP A 63 1.52 -12.44 -16.83
C ASP A 63 3.02 -12.63 -17.15
N ASP A 64 3.74 -13.29 -16.25
CA ASP A 64 5.14 -13.69 -16.48
C ASP A 64 5.24 -14.61 -17.72
#